data_AF-X6MNX3-F1
#
_entry.id   AF-X6MNX3-F1
#
_cell.length_a   1.000
_cell.length_b   1.000
_cell.length_c   1.000
_cell.angle_alpha   90.00
_cell.angle_beta   90.00
_cell.angle_gamma   90.00
#
_symmetry.space_group_name_H-M   'P 1'
#
loop_
_entity.id
_entity.type
_entity.pdbx_description
1 polymer ?
#
loop_
_entity_poly.entity_id
_entity_poly.type
_entity_poly.pdbx_seq_one_letter_code
_entity_poly.pdbx_strand_id
1 'polypeptide(L)'
;MSTFNAFVTVGVKKYVLNLTSLTIESLKEQIVEVTKNEQQGNVLVKVTTCDGRVIEEEQHLQQAVANHQMDFMAYFQSKSVLKEEKKVMTYEMNDPLVLLTGAMQYDQRRYLDGVKKDLCLLQALFEVKFGYRVCNTYNPQNPVTESLTLKELENVIGKHCTDSGDNYDGLIFVWCGHGEGGEGLETAENTIITSDNKTKAFKDVQDEFAIKTDCFVGKPKIFIKIVSEEQMQDESDLTERMQRTKRMQHAAWIAHADVITIFANMRMESILDCFGNEHVNTNIASFFTRVFCQVIHTNLNKNLSFILNQVAQIAHQQICGRDETLPIENNNAIENNAIENNAIENNAIENNAIENN
;
A
#
# COMPACT_ATOMS: atom_id res chain seq x y z
N MET A 1 -43.68 13.43 22.03
CA MET A 1 -42.36 13.71 21.43
C MET A 1 -42.09 12.61 20.43
N SER A 2 -41.68 12.95 19.21
CA SER A 2 -41.31 11.95 18.20
C SER A 2 -39.97 11.33 18.58
N THR A 3 -39.90 10.00 18.58
CA THR A 3 -38.64 9.25 18.74
C THR A 3 -38.14 8.82 17.37
N PHE A 4 -36.84 8.99 17.14
CA PHE A 4 -36.20 8.61 15.88
C PHE A 4 -35.34 7.37 16.09
N ASN A 5 -35.63 6.29 15.37
CA ASN A 5 -34.80 5.10 15.38
C ASN A 5 -33.65 5.30 14.39
N ALA A 6 -32.43 5.22 14.90
CA ALA A 6 -31.20 5.26 14.11
C ALA A 6 -30.34 4.06 14.46
N PHE A 7 -29.28 3.85 13.68
CA PHE A 7 -28.27 2.85 14.00
C PHE A 7 -26.89 3.48 13.97
N VAL A 8 -25.99 2.95 14.79
CA VAL A 8 -24.57 3.28 14.75
C VAL A 8 -23.75 2.02 14.61
N THR A 9 -22.77 2.04 13.72
CA THR A 9 -21.79 0.97 13.58
C THR A 9 -20.47 1.40 14.20
N VAL A 10 -19.90 0.56 15.05
CA VAL A 10 -18.59 0.73 15.68
C VAL A 10 -17.76 -0.50 15.37
N GLY A 11 -16.74 -0.34 14.53
CA GLY A 11 -16.01 -1.48 13.96
C GLY A 11 -16.95 -2.38 13.16
N VAL A 12 -17.18 -3.61 13.66
CA VAL A 12 -18.04 -4.61 13.01
C VAL A 12 -19.43 -4.76 13.63
N LYS A 13 -19.71 -4.03 14.73
CA LYS A 13 -20.98 -4.17 15.47
C LYS A 13 -21.91 -3.00 15.19
N LYS A 14 -23.19 -3.32 15.03
CA LYS A 14 -24.27 -2.35 14.80
C LYS A 14 -25.18 -2.27 16.02
N TYR A 15 -25.43 -1.06 16.51
CA TYR A 15 -26.25 -0.76 17.68
C TYR A 15 -27.46 0.07 17.25
N VAL A 16 -28.57 -0.09 17.98
CA VAL A 16 -29.79 0.70 17.79
C VAL A 16 -29.74 1.92 18.71
N LEU A 17 -30.07 3.09 18.15
CA LEU A 17 -30.19 4.36 18.87
C LEU A 17 -31.66 4.81 18.83
N ASN A 18 -32.14 5.33 19.96
CA ASN A 18 -33.50 5.85 20.13
C ASN A 18 -33.44 7.35 20.41
N LEU A 19 -33.17 8.15 19.39
CA LEU A 19 -32.93 9.59 19.53
C LEU A 19 -34.23 10.32 19.92
N THR A 20 -34.22 10.95 21.09
CA THR A 20 -35.33 11.78 21.59
C THR A 20 -35.24 13.21 21.09
N SER A 21 -34.05 13.64 20.66
CA SER A 21 -33.77 14.94 20.05
C SER A 21 -32.76 14.79 18.92
N LEU A 22 -32.87 15.63 17.89
CA LEU A 22 -31.93 15.68 16.77
C LEU A 22 -30.79 16.67 17.08
N THR A 23 -30.12 16.45 18.20
CA THR A 23 -28.95 17.24 18.64
C THR A 23 -27.71 16.35 18.61
N ILE A 24 -26.56 16.95 18.30
CA ILE A 24 -25.28 16.23 18.25
C ILE A 24 -24.90 15.65 19.62
N GLU A 25 -25.20 16.37 20.69
CA GLU A 25 -24.97 15.93 22.06
C GLU A 25 -25.75 14.65 22.37
N SER A 26 -27.06 14.63 22.11
CA SER A 26 -27.90 13.45 22.34
C SER A 26 -27.45 12.24 21.52
N LEU A 27 -27.06 12.46 20.25
CA LEU A 27 -26.48 11.42 19.42
C LEU A 27 -25.19 10.85 20.04
N LYS A 28 -24.24 11.70 20.41
CA LYS A 28 -22.96 11.27 20.99
C LYS A 28 -23.15 10.56 22.33
N GLU A 29 -24.04 11.06 23.19
CA GLU A 29 -24.38 10.43 24.47
C GLU A 29 -24.94 9.02 24.27
N GLN A 30 -25.91 8.85 23.36
CA GLN A 30 -26.47 7.53 23.11
C GLN A 30 -25.45 6.57 22.50
N ILE A 31 -24.62 7.03 21.57
CA ILE A 31 -23.53 6.21 21.01
C ILE A 31 -22.61 5.72 22.14
N VAL A 32 -22.20 6.61 23.04
CA VAL A 32 -21.34 6.25 24.18
C VAL A 32 -22.03 5.27 25.12
N GLU A 33 -23.32 5.47 25.41
CA GLU A 33 -24.07 4.58 26.31
C GLU A 33 -24.25 3.17 25.74
N VAL A 34 -24.68 3.04 24.47
CA VAL A 34 -24.88 1.72 23.86
C VAL A 34 -23.57 0.96 23.62
N THR A 35 -22.44 1.67 23.57
CA THR A 35 -21.11 1.06 23.37
C THR A 35 -20.25 1.01 24.64
N LYS A 36 -20.79 1.40 25.79
CA LYS A 36 -20.07 1.56 27.06
C LYS A 36 -19.25 0.35 27.50
N ASN A 37 -19.78 -0.86 27.31
CA ASN A 37 -19.11 -2.09 27.70
C ASN A 37 -17.89 -2.42 26.82
N GLU A 38 -17.90 -1.97 25.58
CA GLU A 38 -16.88 -2.33 24.58
C GLU A 38 -15.85 -1.24 24.38
N GLN A 39 -16.28 0.01 24.53
CA GLN A 39 -15.45 1.20 24.37
C GLN A 39 -15.11 1.82 25.74
N GLN A 40 -15.14 1.01 26.80
CA GLN A 40 -14.78 1.46 28.14
C GLN A 40 -13.34 1.97 28.15
N GLY A 41 -13.16 3.24 28.52
CA GLY A 41 -11.85 3.88 28.51
C GLY A 41 -11.45 4.51 27.17
N ASN A 42 -12.29 4.43 26.13
CA ASN A 42 -12.10 5.17 24.89
C ASN A 42 -12.92 6.48 24.89
N VAL A 43 -12.63 7.37 23.95
CA VAL A 43 -13.34 8.64 23.69
C VAL A 43 -13.89 8.57 22.28
N LEU A 44 -15.15 8.95 22.11
CA LEU A 44 -15.75 9.14 20.79
C LEU A 44 -15.10 10.35 20.10
N VAL A 45 -14.39 10.13 19.00
CA VAL A 45 -13.64 11.17 18.28
C VAL A 45 -14.44 11.72 17.11
N LYS A 46 -15.10 10.83 16.36
CA LYS A 46 -15.75 11.18 15.10
C LYS A 46 -17.02 10.39 14.89
N VAL A 47 -18.02 11.02 14.29
CA VAL A 47 -19.23 10.37 13.80
C VAL A 47 -19.40 10.75 12.33
N THR A 48 -19.69 9.78 11.48
CA THR A 48 -20.01 10.01 10.06
C THR A 48 -21.30 9.31 9.67
N THR A 49 -21.90 9.74 8.58
CA THR A 49 -22.87 8.93 7.84
C THR A 49 -22.17 7.75 7.14
N CYS A 50 -22.96 6.81 6.62
CA CYS A 50 -22.46 5.66 5.86
C CYS A 50 -21.76 6.02 4.54
N ASP A 51 -22.00 7.21 3.97
CA ASP A 51 -21.25 7.75 2.83
C ASP A 51 -19.98 8.53 3.24
N GLY A 52 -19.66 8.57 4.54
CA GLY A 52 -18.42 9.13 5.08
C GLY A 52 -18.46 10.63 5.39
N ARG A 53 -19.60 11.32 5.23
CA ARG A 53 -19.73 12.74 5.61
C ARG A 53 -19.71 12.90 7.12
N VAL A 54 -19.00 13.92 7.60
CA VAL A 54 -18.79 14.13 9.04
C VAL A 54 -19.97 14.86 9.68
N ILE A 55 -20.45 14.34 10.81
CA ILE A 55 -21.56 14.90 11.58
C ILE A 55 -20.99 15.68 12.78
N GLU A 56 -20.63 16.93 12.54
CA GLU A 56 -20.06 17.86 13.54
C GLU A 56 -21.09 18.86 14.08
N GLU A 57 -22.04 19.29 13.24
CA GLU A 57 -23.05 20.30 13.56
C GLU A 57 -24.48 19.73 13.52
N GLU A 58 -25.41 20.35 14.25
CA GLU A 58 -26.82 19.92 14.30
C GLU A 58 -27.47 19.90 12.91
N GLN A 59 -27.10 20.84 12.03
CA GLN A 59 -27.62 20.91 10.67
C GLN A 59 -27.24 19.65 9.86
N HIS A 60 -26.04 19.11 10.06
CA HIS A 60 -25.61 17.89 9.38
C HIS A 60 -26.46 16.68 9.81
N LEU A 61 -26.76 16.58 11.11
CA LEU A 61 -27.60 15.51 11.65
C LEU A 61 -29.06 15.64 11.15
N GLN A 62 -29.61 16.85 11.18
CA GLN A 62 -30.96 17.12 10.69
C GLN A 62 -31.08 16.82 9.19
N GLN A 63 -30.06 17.18 8.41
CA GLN A 63 -30.03 16.87 6.98
C GLN A 63 -29.90 15.38 6.70
N ALA A 64 -29.08 14.66 7.47
CA ALA A 64 -28.99 13.19 7.37
C ALA A 64 -30.37 12.55 7.63
N VAL A 65 -31.08 13.00 8.66
CA VAL A 65 -32.44 12.51 9.00
C VAL A 65 -33.44 12.84 7.89
N ALA A 66 -33.42 14.08 7.36
CA ALA A 66 -34.29 14.47 6.24
C ALA A 66 -34.04 13.64 4.97
N ASN A 67 -32.78 13.24 4.75
CA ASN A 67 -32.36 12.38 3.66
C ASN A 67 -32.53 10.88 3.96
N HIS A 68 -33.15 10.51 5.09
CA HIS A 68 -33.32 9.13 5.55
C HIS A 68 -31.99 8.36 5.76
N GLN A 69 -30.88 9.07 5.98
CA GLN A 69 -29.56 8.54 6.29
C GLN A 69 -29.41 8.35 7.81
N MET A 70 -30.09 7.34 8.35
CA MET A 70 -30.14 7.06 9.80
C MET A 70 -29.11 6.01 10.25
N ASP A 71 -28.19 5.63 9.37
CA ASP A 71 -27.07 4.73 9.64
C ASP A 71 -25.77 5.53 9.79
N PHE A 72 -25.23 5.56 11.01
CA PHE A 72 -24.01 6.27 11.36
C PHE A 72 -22.83 5.31 11.58
N MET A 73 -21.62 5.84 11.44
CA MET A 73 -20.36 5.21 11.81
C MET A 73 -19.74 6.03 12.94
N ALA A 74 -19.33 5.38 14.03
CA ALA A 74 -18.68 6.04 15.15
C ALA A 74 -17.27 5.51 15.39
N TYR A 75 -16.35 6.45 15.61
CA TYR A 75 -14.92 6.19 15.74
C TYR A 75 -14.45 6.57 17.14
N PHE A 76 -13.86 5.60 17.83
CA PHE A 76 -13.35 5.77 19.18
C PHE A 76 -11.82 5.77 19.19
N GLN A 77 -11.22 6.52 20.12
CA GLN A 77 -9.80 6.54 20.39
C GLN A 77 -9.56 6.28 21.87
N SER A 78 -8.58 5.45 22.22
CA SER A 78 -8.28 5.15 23.62
C SER A 78 -7.86 6.39 24.42
N LYS A 79 -8.41 6.58 25.62
CA LYS A 79 -7.99 7.65 26.56
C LYS A 79 -6.53 7.53 26.97
N SER A 80 -5.94 6.32 26.92
CA SER A 80 -4.51 6.14 27.18
C SER A 80 -3.63 6.83 26.14
N VAL A 81 -4.16 7.11 24.95
CA VAL A 81 -3.46 7.83 23.87
C VAL A 81 -3.57 9.35 24.03
N LEU A 82 -4.56 9.86 24.79
CA LEU A 82 -4.82 11.30 24.93
C LEU A 82 -4.11 11.96 26.13
N LYS A 83 -3.54 11.17 27.07
CA LYS A 83 -2.86 11.70 28.27
C LYS A 83 -1.35 11.82 28.16
N GLU A 84 -0.77 11.28 27.12
CA GLU A 84 0.57 11.67 26.71
C GLU A 84 0.35 12.52 25.46
N GLU A 85 0.84 13.76 25.45
CA GLU A 85 1.37 14.32 24.19
C GLU A 85 2.44 13.33 23.74
N LYS A 86 2.02 12.23 23.11
CA LYS A 86 2.90 11.27 22.49
C LYS A 86 3.56 12.10 21.41
N LYS A 87 4.74 12.61 21.73
CA LYS A 87 5.73 13.07 20.78
C LYS A 87 5.62 12.09 19.63
N VAL A 88 5.02 12.54 18.52
CA VAL A 88 4.81 11.69 17.35
C VAL A 88 6.21 11.20 17.03
N MET A 89 6.48 9.92 17.28
CA MET A 89 7.79 9.33 17.07
C MET A 89 7.96 9.29 15.56
N THR A 90 8.52 10.36 15.03
CA THR A 90 8.96 10.43 13.65
C THR A 90 10.21 9.59 13.55
N TYR A 91 10.15 8.55 12.72
CA TYR A 91 11.32 7.76 12.39
C TYR A 91 11.88 8.25 11.06
N GLU A 92 13.20 8.38 10.99
CA GLU A 92 13.94 8.69 9.77
C GLU A 92 14.81 7.48 9.43
N MET A 93 14.60 6.90 8.26
CA MET A 93 15.40 5.78 7.75
C MET A 93 16.58 6.34 6.96
N ASN A 94 17.78 6.12 7.46
CA ASN A 94 19.03 6.61 6.86
C ASN A 94 19.75 5.51 6.08
N ASP A 95 19.73 4.28 6.59
CA ASP A 95 20.38 3.12 5.96
C ASP A 95 19.50 1.86 6.06
N PRO A 96 18.33 1.87 5.39
CA PRO A 96 17.48 0.70 5.34
C PRO A 96 18.02 -0.35 4.37
N LEU A 97 17.73 -1.62 4.64
CA LEU A 97 17.83 -2.65 3.62
C LEU A 97 16.67 -2.49 2.65
N VAL A 98 16.96 -2.34 1.36
CA VAL A 98 15.92 -2.29 0.32
C VAL A 98 15.99 -3.55 -0.55
N LEU A 99 14.92 -4.35 -0.52
CA LEU A 99 14.76 -5.56 -1.31
C LEU A 99 13.71 -5.32 -2.40
N LEU A 100 14.16 -5.20 -3.64
CA LEU A 100 13.30 -5.09 -4.81
C LEU A 100 13.15 -6.46 -5.45
N THR A 101 11.96 -7.04 -5.33
CA THR A 101 11.66 -8.38 -5.82
C THR A 101 10.49 -8.35 -6.80
N GLY A 102 10.52 -9.24 -7.79
CA GLY A 102 9.43 -9.36 -8.73
C GLY A 102 9.66 -10.41 -9.80
N ALA A 103 8.60 -10.73 -10.53
CA ALA A 103 8.64 -11.65 -11.66
C ALA A 103 7.86 -11.06 -12.84
N MET A 104 8.47 -11.11 -14.02
CA MET A 104 7.89 -10.66 -15.29
C MET A 104 7.49 -11.85 -16.15
N GLN A 105 8.32 -12.89 -16.17
CA GLN A 105 8.12 -14.10 -16.94
C GLN A 105 7.62 -15.22 -16.03
N TYR A 106 6.57 -15.91 -16.47
CA TYR A 106 5.89 -16.97 -15.73
C TYR A 106 5.69 -18.19 -16.62
N ASP A 107 5.63 -19.39 -16.03
CA ASP A 107 5.47 -20.62 -16.82
C ASP A 107 4.07 -20.74 -17.46
N GLN A 108 3.04 -20.16 -16.83
CA GLN A 108 1.63 -20.36 -17.21
C GLN A 108 0.82 -19.06 -17.26
N ARG A 109 1.45 -17.91 -16.98
CA ARG A 109 0.77 -16.61 -16.91
C ARG A 109 1.32 -15.65 -17.95
N ARG A 110 0.61 -14.55 -18.14
CA ARG A 110 1.02 -13.52 -19.09
C ARG A 110 2.31 -12.85 -18.63
N TYR A 111 3.13 -12.47 -19.60
CA TYR A 111 4.34 -11.72 -19.34
C TYR A 111 4.01 -10.28 -18.90
N LEU A 112 4.62 -9.80 -17.82
CA LEU A 112 4.37 -8.47 -17.23
C LEU A 112 5.51 -7.49 -17.52
N ASP A 113 5.50 -6.89 -18.71
CA ASP A 113 6.57 -5.96 -19.13
C ASP A 113 6.71 -4.73 -18.22
N GLY A 114 5.59 -4.24 -17.67
CA GLY A 114 5.57 -3.08 -16.77
C GLY A 114 6.39 -3.27 -15.49
N VAL A 115 6.53 -4.51 -15.01
CA VAL A 115 7.30 -4.83 -13.80
C VAL A 115 8.77 -4.48 -13.95
N LYS A 116 9.36 -4.61 -15.15
CA LYS A 116 10.74 -4.17 -15.43
C LYS A 116 10.92 -2.69 -15.09
N LYS A 117 10.00 -1.87 -15.58
CA LYS A 117 10.05 -0.43 -15.40
C LYS A 117 9.80 -0.03 -13.96
N ASP A 118 8.90 -0.71 -13.28
CA ASP A 118 8.64 -0.48 -11.85
C ASP A 118 9.89 -0.72 -11.02
N LEU A 119 10.55 -1.87 -11.19
CA LEU A 119 11.76 -2.19 -10.46
C LEU A 119 12.90 -1.20 -10.78
N CYS A 120 13.08 -0.81 -12.05
CA CYS A 120 14.08 0.20 -12.43
C CYS A 120 13.79 1.58 -11.81
N LEU A 121 12.54 2.03 -11.81
CA LEU A 121 12.15 3.33 -11.22
C LEU A 121 12.32 3.33 -9.71
N LEU A 122 11.93 2.25 -9.03
CA LEU A 122 12.11 2.10 -7.59
C LEU A 122 13.58 1.97 -7.22
N GLN A 123 14.39 1.27 -8.02
CA GLN A 123 15.83 1.22 -7.81
C GLN A 123 16.45 2.63 -7.94
N ALA A 124 16.15 3.36 -9.02
CA ALA A 124 16.64 4.73 -9.18
C ALA A 124 16.19 5.63 -8.02
N LEU A 125 14.96 5.45 -7.52
CA LEU A 125 14.47 6.18 -6.36
C LEU A 125 15.28 5.84 -5.10
N PHE A 126 15.38 4.57 -4.71
CA PHE A 126 16.01 4.22 -3.44
C PHE A 126 17.54 4.33 -3.48
N GLU A 127 18.17 3.88 -4.57
CA GLU A 127 19.62 3.86 -4.70
C GLU A 127 20.18 5.24 -5.07
N VAL A 128 19.74 5.82 -6.19
CA VAL A 128 20.33 7.07 -6.71
C VAL A 128 19.83 8.28 -5.92
N LYS A 129 18.53 8.33 -5.60
CA LYS A 129 17.94 9.51 -4.97
C LYS A 129 18.07 9.51 -3.44
N PHE A 130 17.92 8.36 -2.79
CA PHE A 130 18.07 8.26 -1.33
C PHE A 130 19.45 7.76 -0.88
N GLY A 131 20.27 7.18 -1.76
CA GLY A 131 21.58 6.64 -1.39
C GLY A 131 21.48 5.32 -0.60
N TYR A 132 20.34 4.65 -0.64
CA TYR A 132 20.11 3.40 0.09
C TYR A 132 20.78 2.21 -0.60
N ARG A 133 21.06 1.18 0.21
CA ARG A 133 21.55 -0.11 -0.30
C ARG A 133 20.38 -0.91 -0.88
N VAL A 134 20.39 -1.10 -2.19
CA VAL A 134 19.33 -1.80 -2.92
C VAL A 134 19.82 -3.16 -3.41
N CYS A 135 19.10 -4.22 -3.04
CA CYS A 135 19.22 -5.55 -3.65
C CYS A 135 18.03 -5.76 -4.58
N ASN A 136 18.29 -5.80 -5.89
CA ASN A 136 17.28 -6.05 -6.91
C ASN A 136 17.43 -7.49 -7.45
N THR A 137 16.34 -8.25 -7.47
CA THR A 137 16.35 -9.61 -8.04
C THR A 137 16.38 -9.58 -9.57
N TYR A 138 16.01 -8.46 -10.18
CA TYR A 138 16.05 -8.25 -11.62
C TYR A 138 17.33 -7.53 -12.05
N ASN A 139 17.95 -8.05 -13.09
CA ASN A 139 19.09 -7.45 -13.77
C ASN A 139 18.76 -7.28 -15.27
N PRO A 140 18.67 -6.04 -15.78
CA PRO A 140 18.40 -5.77 -17.20
C PRO A 140 19.39 -6.41 -18.18
N GLN A 141 20.62 -6.71 -17.73
CA GLN A 141 21.66 -7.35 -18.54
C GLN A 141 21.57 -8.89 -18.51
N ASN A 142 20.69 -9.47 -17.69
CA ASN A 142 20.52 -10.91 -17.57
C ASN A 142 19.02 -11.29 -17.63
N PRO A 143 18.48 -11.61 -18.82
CA PRO A 143 17.07 -11.95 -19.00
C PRO A 143 16.57 -13.12 -18.14
N VAL A 144 17.45 -14.01 -17.67
CA VAL A 144 17.06 -15.11 -16.77
C VAL A 144 16.45 -14.59 -15.47
N THR A 145 16.87 -13.38 -15.05
CA THR A 145 16.35 -12.72 -13.84
C THR A 145 14.95 -12.11 -14.00
N GLU A 146 14.34 -12.26 -15.18
CA GLU A 146 12.93 -11.92 -15.38
C GLU A 146 11.98 -12.95 -14.74
N SER A 147 12.51 -14.12 -14.41
CA SER A 147 11.85 -15.16 -13.62
C SER A 147 12.37 -15.12 -12.18
N LEU A 148 11.48 -15.29 -11.21
CA LEU A 148 11.81 -15.43 -9.80
C LEU A 148 10.90 -16.50 -9.19
N THR A 149 11.45 -17.69 -9.00
CA THR A 149 10.73 -18.83 -8.42
C THR A 149 10.53 -18.66 -6.92
N LEU A 150 9.60 -19.40 -6.33
CA LEU A 150 9.41 -19.40 -4.87
C LEU A 150 10.69 -19.73 -4.10
N LYS A 151 11.45 -20.72 -4.56
CA LYS A 151 12.71 -21.13 -3.91
C LYS A 151 13.75 -20.00 -3.95
N GLU A 152 13.86 -19.28 -5.06
CA GLU A 152 14.78 -18.15 -5.19
C GLU A 152 14.35 -16.98 -4.31
N LEU A 153 13.05 -16.67 -4.26
CA LEU A 153 12.51 -15.67 -3.34
C LEU A 153 12.82 -16.03 -1.88
N GLU A 154 12.65 -17.29 -1.49
CA GLU A 154 12.98 -17.76 -0.15
C GLU A 154 14.47 -17.67 0.17
N ASN A 155 15.32 -17.96 -0.81
CA ASN A 155 16.77 -17.80 -0.65
C ASN A 155 17.15 -16.32 -0.47
N VAL A 156 16.52 -15.40 -1.22
CA VAL A 156 16.73 -13.95 -1.07
C VAL A 156 16.31 -13.50 0.32
N ILE A 157 15.11 -13.87 0.77
CA ILE A 157 14.62 -13.53 2.12
C ILE A 157 15.56 -14.11 3.18
N GLY A 158 15.86 -15.41 3.10
CA GLY A 158 16.70 -16.12 4.06
C GLY A 158 18.10 -15.49 4.18
N LYS A 159 18.76 -15.20 3.05
CA LYS A 159 20.08 -14.57 3.01
C LYS A 159 20.12 -13.25 3.81
N HIS A 160 19.07 -12.45 3.73
CA HIS A 160 19.00 -11.16 4.41
C HIS A 160 18.44 -11.24 5.84
N CYS A 161 17.84 -12.38 6.22
CA CYS A 161 17.39 -12.63 7.60
C CYS A 161 18.51 -13.17 8.50
N THR A 162 19.39 -14.03 7.98
CA THR A 162 20.35 -14.76 8.84
C THR A 162 21.73 -14.13 8.96
N ASP A 163 22.13 -13.27 8.03
CA ASP A 163 23.57 -13.17 7.70
C ASP A 163 24.14 -11.75 7.54
N SER A 164 23.39 -10.70 7.86
CA SER A 164 23.84 -9.40 7.35
C SER A 164 25.11 -8.89 8.04
N GLY A 165 25.29 -9.03 9.35
CA GLY A 165 26.35 -8.32 10.11
C GLY A 165 26.24 -6.78 10.05
N ASP A 166 25.54 -6.28 9.02
CA ASP A 166 25.09 -4.94 8.78
C ASP A 166 24.02 -4.55 9.80
N ASN A 167 24.19 -3.35 10.33
CA ASN A 167 23.24 -2.73 11.23
C ASN A 167 22.28 -1.83 10.45
N TYR A 168 21.34 -2.42 9.72
CA TYR A 168 20.28 -1.68 9.03
C TYR A 168 19.36 -0.98 10.03
N ASP A 169 18.91 0.24 9.75
CA ASP A 169 17.96 0.96 10.61
C ASP A 169 16.50 0.70 10.26
N GLY A 170 16.24 -0.01 9.17
CA GLY A 170 14.93 -0.56 8.85
C GLY A 170 14.92 -1.36 7.55
N LEU A 171 13.72 -1.70 7.08
CA LEU A 171 13.50 -2.53 5.90
C LEU A 171 12.52 -1.87 4.95
N ILE A 172 12.82 -1.95 3.64
CA ILE A 172 11.86 -1.71 2.57
C ILE A 172 11.83 -2.97 1.70
N PHE A 173 10.71 -3.68 1.70
CA PHE A 173 10.49 -4.85 0.84
C PHE A 173 9.46 -4.51 -0.23
N VAL A 174 9.80 -4.75 -1.49
CA VAL A 174 8.90 -4.53 -2.62
C VAL A 174 8.68 -5.84 -3.36
N TRP A 175 7.42 -6.15 -3.64
CA TRP A 175 7.02 -7.18 -4.59
C TRP A 175 6.32 -6.55 -5.81
N CYS A 176 6.81 -6.83 -7.01
CA CYS A 176 6.19 -6.45 -8.28
C CYS A 176 5.88 -7.70 -9.12
N GLY A 177 4.61 -7.98 -9.42
CA GLY A 177 4.28 -9.17 -10.23
C GLY A 177 2.80 -9.54 -10.24
N HIS A 178 2.50 -10.81 -10.45
CA HIS A 178 1.16 -11.33 -10.27
C HIS A 178 0.82 -11.50 -8.78
N GLY A 179 -0.47 -11.32 -8.48
CA GLY A 179 -1.08 -11.63 -7.20
C GLY A 179 -2.37 -12.40 -7.44
N GLU A 180 -2.81 -13.16 -6.44
CA GLU A 180 -4.11 -13.83 -6.50
C GLU A 180 -5.18 -12.89 -5.94
N GLY A 181 -6.11 -12.45 -6.79
CA GLY A 181 -7.35 -11.81 -6.36
C GLY A 181 -8.38 -12.90 -6.13
N GLY A 182 -8.29 -13.63 -5.02
CA GLY A 182 -9.10 -14.82 -4.82
C GLY A 182 -10.58 -14.51 -4.59
N GLU A 183 -11.44 -15.29 -5.25
CA GLU A 183 -12.84 -15.47 -4.86
C GLU A 183 -12.90 -16.39 -3.64
N GLY A 184 -13.17 -15.80 -2.48
CA GLY A 184 -13.51 -16.55 -1.28
C GLY A 184 -12.33 -16.79 -0.33
N LEU A 185 -12.60 -16.48 0.94
CA LEU A 185 -11.75 -16.66 2.12
C LEU A 185 -10.72 -15.56 2.40
N GLU A 186 -10.53 -15.32 3.71
CA GLU A 186 -9.82 -14.21 4.33
C GLU A 186 -8.34 -14.04 3.99
N THR A 187 -7.78 -14.98 3.20
CA THR A 187 -6.34 -15.13 2.98
C THR A 187 -5.91 -14.88 1.53
N ALA A 188 -6.83 -14.89 0.56
CA ALA A 188 -6.43 -14.94 -0.85
C ALA A 188 -5.89 -13.60 -1.40
N GLU A 189 -6.50 -12.46 -1.03
CA GLU A 189 -6.10 -11.12 -1.53
C GLU A 189 -4.66 -10.71 -1.13
N ASN A 190 -4.09 -11.38 -0.13
CA ASN A 190 -2.73 -11.16 0.33
C ASN A 190 -1.74 -12.18 -0.19
N THR A 191 -1.97 -12.78 -1.36
CA THR A 191 -1.03 -13.75 -1.95
C THR A 191 -0.19 -13.12 -3.06
N ILE A 192 1.09 -13.47 -3.12
CA ILE A 192 1.98 -13.19 -4.25
C ILE A 192 2.22 -14.48 -5.05
N ILE A 193 2.38 -14.34 -6.37
CA ILE A 193 2.58 -15.47 -7.27
C ILE A 193 3.95 -15.35 -7.90
N THR A 194 4.76 -16.40 -7.76
CA THR A 194 6.13 -16.47 -8.31
C THR A 194 6.16 -17.05 -9.72
N SER A 195 7.29 -16.97 -10.42
CA SER A 195 7.38 -17.36 -11.85
C SER A 195 7.03 -18.83 -12.11
N ASP A 196 7.28 -19.72 -11.14
CA ASP A 196 6.90 -21.13 -11.17
C ASP A 196 5.43 -21.38 -10.76
N ASN A 197 4.60 -20.33 -10.80
CA ASN A 197 3.19 -20.30 -10.41
C ASN A 197 2.89 -20.75 -8.98
N LYS A 198 3.91 -20.80 -8.12
CA LYS A 198 3.69 -21.05 -6.71
C LYS A 198 3.24 -19.78 -6.02
N THR A 199 2.37 -19.97 -5.05
CA THR A 199 1.81 -18.91 -4.23
C THR A 199 2.54 -18.83 -2.90
N LYS A 200 2.67 -17.61 -2.37
CA LYS A 200 3.11 -17.37 -1.00
C LYS A 200 2.23 -16.29 -0.37
N ALA A 201 1.76 -16.51 0.85
CA ALA A 201 1.07 -15.46 1.56
C ALA A 201 2.06 -14.32 1.84
N PHE A 202 1.69 -13.10 1.47
CA PHE A 202 2.48 -11.90 1.70
C PHE A 202 2.69 -11.67 3.19
N LYS A 203 1.72 -12.07 4.02
CA LYS A 203 1.86 -12.08 5.48
C LYS A 203 3.02 -12.96 5.93
N ASP A 204 3.22 -14.13 5.32
CA ASP A 204 4.35 -15.00 5.68
C ASP A 204 5.67 -14.28 5.41
N VAL A 205 5.78 -13.55 4.29
CA VAL A 205 6.95 -12.71 3.99
C VAL A 205 7.15 -11.63 5.05
N GLN A 206 6.08 -10.97 5.49
CA GLN A 206 6.14 -9.97 6.56
C GLN A 206 6.60 -10.59 7.88
N ASP A 207 6.06 -11.75 8.23
CA ASP A 207 6.36 -12.48 9.46
C ASP A 207 7.81 -13.02 9.46
N GLU A 208 8.39 -13.36 8.30
CA GLU A 208 9.83 -13.68 8.19
C GLU A 208 10.70 -12.52 8.70
N PHE A 209 10.42 -11.29 8.27
CA PHE A 209 11.20 -10.12 8.67
C PHE A 209 10.81 -9.56 10.04
N ALA A 210 9.54 -9.69 10.45
CA ALA A 210 9.03 -9.10 11.69
C ALA A 210 9.20 -10.00 12.92
N ILE A 211 9.08 -11.32 12.75
CA ILE A 211 9.06 -12.28 13.87
C ILE A 211 10.34 -13.12 13.90
N LYS A 212 10.77 -13.64 12.76
CA LYS A 212 11.87 -14.60 12.71
C LYS A 212 13.25 -13.94 12.70
N THR A 213 13.30 -12.63 12.51
CA THR A 213 14.55 -11.89 12.37
C THR A 213 14.68 -10.82 13.44
N ASP A 214 15.61 -11.03 14.38
CA ASP A 214 15.89 -10.07 15.45
C ASP A 214 16.43 -8.72 14.93
N CYS A 215 17.01 -8.70 13.71
CA CYS A 215 17.69 -7.51 13.18
C CYS A 215 16.75 -6.33 12.92
N PHE A 216 15.45 -6.58 12.73
CA PHE A 216 14.44 -5.55 12.47
C PHE A 216 13.48 -5.31 13.64
N VAL A 217 13.64 -5.96 14.79
CA VAL A 217 12.72 -5.76 15.93
C VAL A 217 12.75 -4.30 16.39
N GLY A 218 11.59 -3.63 16.40
CA GLY A 218 11.44 -2.23 16.80
C GLY A 218 11.88 -1.19 15.76
N LYS A 219 12.30 -1.62 14.56
CA LYS A 219 12.72 -0.77 13.45
C LYS A 219 11.60 -0.62 12.41
N PRO A 220 11.45 0.50 11.70
CA PRO A 220 10.43 0.62 10.66
C PRO A 220 10.62 -0.41 9.56
N LYS A 221 9.49 -0.98 9.11
CA LYS A 221 9.41 -1.92 8.00
C LYS A 221 8.33 -1.44 7.03
N ILE A 222 8.71 -1.20 5.79
CA ILE A 222 7.79 -0.78 4.72
C ILE A 222 7.68 -1.94 3.74
N PHE A 223 6.48 -2.44 3.54
CA PHE A 223 6.17 -3.46 2.55
C PHE A 223 5.34 -2.84 1.43
N ILE A 224 5.76 -2.99 0.18
CA ILE A 224 5.04 -2.50 -0.99
C ILE A 224 4.70 -3.70 -1.87
N LYS A 225 3.41 -3.93 -2.09
CA LYS A 225 2.90 -4.99 -2.96
C LYS A 225 2.26 -4.33 -4.19
N ILE A 226 2.94 -4.43 -5.32
CA ILE A 226 2.47 -3.94 -6.62
C ILE A 226 2.07 -5.15 -7.43
N VAL A 227 0.77 -5.39 -7.55
CA VAL A 227 0.26 -6.58 -8.23
C VAL A 227 -0.59 -6.25 -9.43
N SER A 228 -0.35 -6.98 -10.52
CA SER A 228 -1.26 -7.05 -11.66
C SER A 228 -2.24 -8.20 -11.44
N GLU A 229 -3.51 -7.85 -11.29
CA GLU A 229 -4.58 -8.84 -11.26
C GLU A 229 -4.91 -9.27 -12.70
N GLU A 230 -5.03 -10.57 -12.93
CA GLU A 230 -5.63 -11.07 -14.17
C GLU A 230 -7.13 -10.77 -14.14
N GLN A 231 -7.63 -10.12 -15.19
CA GLN A 231 -9.06 -9.86 -15.34
C GLN A 231 -9.83 -11.18 -15.33
N MET A 232 -10.71 -11.31 -14.35
CA MET A 232 -11.84 -12.22 -14.45
C MET A 232 -12.92 -11.51 -15.27
N GLN A 233 -13.49 -12.21 -16.24
CA GLN A 233 -14.38 -11.64 -17.26
C GLN A 233 -15.76 -11.18 -16.73
N ASP A 234 -16.04 -11.29 -15.43
CA ASP A 234 -17.36 -11.03 -14.88
C ASP A 234 -17.42 -9.70 -14.10
N GLU A 235 -18.01 -8.68 -14.71
CA GLU A 235 -18.16 -7.35 -14.11
C GLU A 235 -19.00 -7.34 -12.83
N SER A 236 -19.89 -8.32 -12.67
CA SER A 236 -20.81 -8.37 -11.53
C SER A 236 -20.10 -8.62 -10.19
N ASP A 237 -18.93 -9.26 -10.21
CA ASP A 237 -18.12 -9.57 -9.02
C ASP A 237 -17.27 -8.37 -8.54
N LEU A 238 -17.11 -7.31 -9.36
CA LEU A 238 -16.26 -6.17 -9.01
C LEU A 238 -16.73 -5.39 -7.79
N THR A 239 -18.04 -5.11 -7.71
CA THR A 239 -18.61 -4.29 -6.64
C THR A 239 -18.56 -5.04 -5.31
N GLU A 240 -18.77 -6.35 -5.36
CA GLU A 240 -18.70 -7.22 -4.19
C GLU A 240 -17.25 -7.34 -3.67
N ARG A 241 -16.26 -7.48 -4.57
CA ARG A 241 -14.83 -7.44 -4.21
C ARG A 241 -14.42 -6.11 -3.57
N MET A 242 -14.77 -4.96 -4.16
CA MET A 242 -14.45 -3.66 -3.56
C MET A 242 -15.03 -3.49 -2.15
N GLN A 243 -16.23 -4.02 -1.90
CA GLN A 243 -16.83 -4.00 -0.57
C GLN A 243 -16.16 -5.00 0.40
N ARG A 244 -15.71 -6.16 -0.08
CA ARG A 244 -14.96 -7.16 0.72
C ARG A 244 -13.59 -6.62 1.13
N THR A 245 -12.80 -6.06 0.21
CA THR A 245 -11.50 -5.46 0.51
C THR A 245 -11.60 -4.38 1.60
N LYS A 246 -12.65 -3.53 1.56
CA LYS A 246 -12.92 -2.53 2.61
C LYS A 246 -13.23 -3.17 3.98
N ARG A 247 -13.92 -4.31 4.03
CA ARG A 247 -14.25 -5.01 5.28
C ARG A 247 -13.05 -5.76 5.86
N MET A 248 -12.16 -6.28 5.01
CA MET A 248 -11.01 -7.08 5.42
C MET A 248 -9.85 -6.24 5.98
N GLN A 249 -9.66 -5.01 5.48
CA GLN A 249 -8.71 -4.05 6.08
C GLN A 249 -9.00 -3.78 7.57
N HIS A 250 -10.22 -4.03 8.03
CA HIS A 250 -10.62 -3.83 9.42
C HIS A 250 -10.50 -5.08 10.32
N ALA A 251 -10.34 -6.29 9.77
CA ALA A 251 -10.64 -7.52 10.52
C ALA A 251 -9.43 -8.30 11.07
N ALA A 252 -8.20 -8.11 10.59
CA ALA A 252 -7.09 -8.99 11.00
C ALA A 252 -5.69 -8.34 11.02
N TRP A 253 -5.59 -7.06 11.40
CA TRP A 253 -4.28 -6.44 11.61
C TRP A 253 -3.83 -6.63 13.05
N ILE A 254 -3.03 -7.67 13.30
CA ILE A 254 -2.07 -7.62 14.42
C ILE A 254 -1.06 -6.55 14.02
N ALA A 255 -1.33 -5.32 14.46
CA ALA A 255 -0.47 -4.18 14.19
C ALA A 255 0.85 -4.37 14.94
N HIS A 256 1.85 -4.91 14.25
CA HIS A 256 3.23 -4.61 14.61
C HIS A 256 3.37 -3.09 14.47
N ALA A 257 3.67 -2.41 15.57
CA ALA A 257 3.60 -0.95 15.67
C ALA A 257 4.55 -0.21 14.70
N ASP A 258 5.47 -0.94 14.08
CA ASP A 258 6.56 -0.51 13.23
C ASP A 258 6.45 -1.02 11.78
N VAL A 259 5.29 -1.56 11.37
CA VAL A 259 5.06 -2.05 9.99
C VAL A 259 4.07 -1.17 9.23
N ILE A 260 4.46 -0.74 8.04
CA ILE A 260 3.59 -0.09 7.05
C ILE A 260 3.49 -1.00 5.84
N THR A 261 2.27 -1.25 5.36
CA THR A 261 2.03 -2.01 4.13
C THR A 261 1.27 -1.16 3.13
N ILE A 262 1.78 -1.11 1.90
CA ILE A 262 1.20 -0.39 0.77
C ILE A 262 0.78 -1.42 -0.26
N PHE A 263 -0.51 -1.48 -0.54
CA PHE A 263 -1.08 -2.32 -1.58
C PHE A 263 -1.42 -1.46 -2.79
N ALA A 264 -0.82 -1.80 -3.93
CA ALA A 264 -1.06 -1.16 -5.21
C ALA A 264 -1.56 -2.22 -6.19
N ASN A 265 -2.87 -2.42 -6.22
CA ASN A 265 -3.51 -3.31 -7.17
C ASN A 265 -3.76 -2.54 -8.46
N MET A 266 -3.17 -3.02 -9.54
CA MET A 266 -3.35 -2.44 -10.87
C MET A 266 -4.32 -3.25 -11.70
N ARG A 267 -5.22 -2.55 -12.38
CA ARG A 267 -5.99 -3.11 -13.49
C ARG A 267 -5.33 -2.75 -14.81
N MET A 268 -5.27 -3.73 -15.69
CA MET A 268 -4.63 -3.60 -17.00
C MET A 268 -5.50 -2.77 -17.98
N GLU A 269 -6.82 -2.77 -17.80
CA GLU A 269 -7.80 -2.11 -18.70
C GLU A 269 -7.72 -0.58 -18.73
N SER A 270 -7.47 0.11 -17.61
CA SER A 270 -7.62 1.57 -17.55
C SER A 270 -6.55 2.36 -18.29
N ILE A 271 -5.48 1.70 -18.78
CA ILE A 271 -4.36 2.36 -19.45
C ILE A 271 -4.60 2.47 -20.96
N LEU A 272 -5.34 1.52 -21.56
CA LEU A 272 -5.56 1.47 -23.00
C LEU A 272 -6.49 2.59 -23.50
N ASP A 273 -7.52 2.95 -22.73
CA ASP A 273 -8.50 3.96 -23.14
C ASP A 273 -7.99 5.41 -23.07
N CYS A 274 -6.96 5.69 -22.25
CA CYS A 274 -6.45 7.05 -22.10
C CYS A 274 -5.57 7.51 -23.27
N PHE A 275 -5.04 6.60 -24.09
CA PHE A 275 -3.99 6.93 -25.07
C PHE A 275 -4.36 6.70 -26.53
N GLY A 276 -5.62 6.39 -26.85
CA GLY A 276 -6.24 6.58 -28.18
C GLY A 276 -5.52 6.02 -29.41
N ASN A 277 -4.50 5.18 -29.24
CA ASN A 277 -3.66 4.66 -30.32
C ASN A 277 -3.43 3.18 -30.10
N GLU A 278 -3.94 2.36 -31.03
CA GLU A 278 -3.90 0.88 -31.04
C GLU A 278 -2.49 0.27 -31.17
N HIS A 279 -1.42 1.05 -30.95
CA HIS A 279 -0.04 0.61 -31.11
C HIS A 279 0.91 0.96 -29.95
N VAL A 280 0.40 1.37 -28.78
CA VAL A 280 1.27 1.55 -27.61
C VAL A 280 1.57 0.20 -26.97
N ASN A 281 2.48 -0.54 -27.60
CA ASN A 281 3.04 -1.77 -27.07
C ASN A 281 3.77 -1.49 -25.73
N THR A 282 3.22 -2.09 -24.68
CA THR A 282 3.88 -2.78 -23.55
C THR A 282 4.78 -2.03 -22.57
N ASN A 283 5.24 -0.81 -22.84
CA ASN A 283 6.33 -0.25 -22.06
C ASN A 283 5.89 0.82 -21.05
N ILE A 284 4.88 0.58 -20.21
CA ILE A 284 4.43 1.57 -19.22
C ILE A 284 4.63 1.00 -17.82
N ALA A 285 5.43 1.69 -17.00
CA ALA A 285 5.52 1.42 -15.57
C ALA A 285 4.12 1.47 -14.96
N SER A 286 3.90 0.74 -13.87
CA SER A 286 2.69 0.91 -13.07
C SER A 286 2.36 2.38 -12.86
N PHE A 287 1.08 2.71 -13.05
CA PHE A 287 0.60 4.05 -12.74
C PHE A 287 0.98 4.44 -11.32
N PHE A 288 0.83 3.48 -10.38
CA PHE A 288 1.25 3.63 -9.00
C PHE A 288 2.73 3.99 -8.86
N THR A 289 3.68 3.20 -9.38
CA THR A 289 5.11 3.47 -9.20
C THR A 289 5.49 4.81 -9.79
N ARG A 290 4.98 5.15 -10.97
CA ARG A 290 5.27 6.45 -11.60
C ARG A 290 4.81 7.61 -10.71
N VAL A 291 3.57 7.58 -10.24
CA VAL A 291 3.03 8.63 -9.35
C VAL A 291 3.74 8.64 -8.00
N PHE A 292 4.00 7.47 -7.43
CA PHE A 292 4.72 7.31 -6.16
C PHE A 292 6.12 7.94 -6.23
N CYS A 293 6.92 7.59 -7.24
CA CYS A 293 8.24 8.18 -7.46
C CYS A 293 8.17 9.69 -7.70
N GLN A 294 7.22 10.16 -8.51
CA GLN A 294 7.05 11.59 -8.79
C GLN A 294 6.69 12.38 -7.53
N VAL A 295 5.71 11.92 -6.76
CA VAL A 295 5.26 12.58 -5.53
C VAL A 295 6.37 12.60 -4.50
N ILE A 296 7.14 11.52 -4.34
CA ILE A 296 8.30 11.52 -3.45
C ILE A 296 9.33 12.55 -3.90
N HIS A 297 9.64 12.59 -5.20
CA HIS A 297 10.63 13.52 -5.74
C HIS A 297 10.30 14.98 -5.42
N THR A 298 9.02 15.38 -5.48
CA THR A 298 8.59 16.75 -5.19
C THR A 298 8.39 17.03 -3.70
N ASN A 299 8.36 16.01 -2.85
CA ASN A 299 7.97 16.14 -1.44
C ASN A 299 8.94 15.41 -0.48
N LEU A 300 10.24 15.40 -0.79
CA LEU A 300 11.27 14.68 -0.01
C LEU A 300 11.32 15.05 1.48
N ASN A 301 10.91 16.27 1.83
CA ASN A 301 10.89 16.75 3.21
C ASN A 301 9.58 16.45 3.95
N LYS A 302 8.68 15.66 3.35
CA LYS A 302 7.38 15.30 3.92
C LYS A 302 7.41 13.86 4.41
N ASN A 303 6.60 13.58 5.43
CA ASN A 303 6.47 12.23 5.93
C ASN A 303 5.74 11.31 4.93
N LEU A 304 5.97 10.00 5.06
CA LEU A 304 5.40 8.99 4.16
C LEU A 304 3.86 9.02 4.11
N SER A 305 3.18 9.32 5.21
CA SER A 305 1.70 9.42 5.23
C SER A 305 1.20 10.52 4.28
N PHE A 306 1.85 11.68 4.28
CA PHE A 306 1.53 12.77 3.35
C PHE A 306 1.76 12.36 1.89
N ILE A 307 2.88 11.68 1.60
CA ILE A 307 3.17 11.13 0.27
C ILE A 307 2.05 10.18 -0.18
N LEU A 308 1.72 9.20 0.66
CA LEU A 308 0.70 8.19 0.33
C LEU A 308 -0.67 8.81 0.12
N ASN A 309 -1.03 9.82 0.91
CA ASN A 309 -2.29 10.55 0.72
C ASN A 309 -2.33 11.26 -0.65
N GLN A 310 -1.24 11.90 -1.07
CA GLN A 310 -1.19 12.51 -2.42
C GLN A 310 -1.26 11.47 -3.52
N VAL A 311 -0.53 10.35 -3.38
CA VAL A 311 -0.55 9.25 -4.36
C VAL A 311 -1.97 8.69 -4.49
N ALA A 312 -2.66 8.46 -3.37
CA ALA A 312 -4.04 7.99 -3.37
C ALA A 312 -5.01 8.99 -4.02
N GLN A 313 -4.85 10.30 -3.77
CA GLN A 313 -5.67 11.34 -4.40
C GLN A 313 -5.48 11.37 -5.92
N ILE A 314 -4.24 11.32 -6.41
CA ILE A 314 -3.93 11.31 -7.84
C ILE A 314 -4.47 10.04 -8.50
N ALA A 315 -4.35 8.88 -7.85
CA ALA A 315 -4.90 7.62 -8.33
C ALA A 315 -6.44 7.63 -8.40
N HIS A 316 -7.10 8.19 -7.38
CA HIS A 316 -8.55 8.33 -7.36
C HIS A 316 -9.06 9.23 -8.49
N GLN A 317 -8.38 10.36 -8.75
CA GLN A 317 -8.76 11.28 -9.83
C GLN A 317 -8.66 10.65 -11.22
N GLN A 318 -7.70 9.73 -11.43
CA GLN A 318 -7.64 8.99 -12.69
C GLN A 318 -8.79 8.01 -12.87
N ILE A 319 -9.21 7.33 -11.79
CA ILE A 319 -10.28 6.32 -11.86
C ILE A 319 -11.64 6.96 -12.13
N CYS A 320 -11.92 8.14 -11.56
CA CYS A 320 -13.25 8.76 -11.64
C CYS A 320 -13.55 9.56 -12.92
N GLY A 321 -12.61 9.67 -13.87
CA GLY A 321 -12.80 10.46 -15.09
C GLY A 321 -12.74 11.97 -14.80
N ARG A 322 -12.04 12.71 -15.68
CA ARG A 322 -11.93 14.17 -15.59
C ARG A 322 -13.24 14.81 -16.03
N ASP A 323 -14.10 15.18 -15.10
CA ASP A 323 -15.17 16.16 -15.37
C ASP A 323 -14.85 17.57 -14.87
N GLU A 324 -13.75 17.78 -14.12
CA GLU A 324 -13.35 19.13 -13.71
C GLU A 324 -11.83 19.32 -13.82
N THR A 325 -11.42 20.17 -14.76
CA THR A 325 -10.05 20.65 -14.89
C THR A 325 -9.69 21.54 -13.70
N LEU A 326 -8.96 21.00 -12.73
CA LEU A 326 -8.17 21.82 -11.82
C LEU A 326 -6.81 22.14 -12.48
N PRO A 327 -6.31 23.38 -12.34
CA PRO A 327 -5.02 23.76 -12.89
C PRO A 327 -3.92 23.04 -12.11
N ILE A 328 -3.27 22.08 -12.75
CA ILE A 328 -1.92 21.72 -12.37
C ILE A 328 -1.08 22.94 -12.74
N GLU A 329 -0.58 23.68 -11.74
CA GLU A 329 0.43 24.70 -11.97
C GLU A 329 1.62 24.03 -12.64
N ASN A 330 1.73 24.28 -13.95
CA ASN A 330 2.87 23.91 -14.78
C ASN A 330 4.12 24.61 -14.24
N ASN A 331 4.86 23.94 -13.38
CA ASN A 331 6.29 24.19 -13.28
C ASN A 331 6.96 23.44 -14.43
N ASN A 332 7.17 24.18 -15.51
CA ASN A 332 7.80 23.76 -16.75
C ASN A 332 9.22 23.18 -16.55
N ALA A 333 9.56 22.31 -17.50
CA ALA A 333 10.89 21.91 -17.94
C ALA A 333 11.68 20.96 -17.02
N ILE A 334 11.38 19.67 -17.14
CA ILE A 334 12.44 18.65 -17.10
C ILE A 334 12.60 18.16 -18.54
N GLU A 335 13.59 18.73 -19.23
CA GLU A 335 14.11 18.14 -20.45
C GLU A 335 14.55 16.71 -20.16
N ASN A 336 14.05 15.79 -20.98
CA ASN A 336 14.57 14.43 -21.08
C ASN A 336 16.01 14.49 -21.60
N ASN A 337 16.98 14.70 -20.72
CA ASN A 337 18.34 14.30 -21.02
C ASN A 337 18.44 12.80 -20.78
N ALA A 338 18.72 12.10 -21.87
CA ALA A 338 19.03 10.69 -21.92
C ALA A 338 19.96 10.31 -20.76
N ILE A 339 19.55 9.28 -20.01
CA ILE A 339 20.46 8.53 -19.16
C ILE A 339 21.41 7.83 -20.13
N GLU A 340 22.52 8.49 -20.45
CA GLU A 340 23.64 7.92 -21.14
C GLU A 340 24.33 6.98 -20.13
N ASN A 341 24.09 5.67 -20.30
CA ASN A 341 24.74 4.63 -19.54
C ASN A 341 26.25 4.66 -19.83
N ASN A 342 27.01 5.40 -19.04
CA ASN A 342 28.44 5.22 -18.99
C ASN A 342 28.73 3.87 -18.35
N ALA A 343 29.20 2.95 -19.17
CA ALA A 343 29.73 1.65 -18.78
C ALA A 343 30.76 1.83 -17.67
N ILE A 344 30.48 1.27 -16.49
CA ILE A 344 31.47 1.08 -15.44
C ILE A 344 32.37 -0.06 -15.93
N GLU A 345 33.57 0.31 -16.38
CA GLU A 345 34.66 -0.57 -16.73
C GLU A 345 35.18 -1.23 -15.43
N ASN A 346 34.68 -2.43 -15.13
CA ASN A 346 35.21 -3.24 -14.03
C ASN A 346 36.56 -3.81 -14.45
N ASN A 347 37.63 -3.24 -13.89
CA ASN A 347 38.98 -3.80 -13.98
C ASN A 347 39.01 -5.25 -13.49
N ALA A 348 39.42 -6.15 -14.37
CA ALA A 348 39.68 -7.54 -14.08
C ALA A 348 40.77 -7.67 -13.01
N ILE A 349 40.47 -8.39 -11.93
CA ILE A 349 41.46 -8.85 -10.96
C ILE A 349 42.22 -10.00 -11.61
N GLU A 350 43.50 -9.75 -11.89
CA GLU A 350 44.47 -10.70 -12.43
C GLU A 350 44.85 -11.71 -11.33
N ASN A 351 44.33 -12.93 -11.43
CA ASN A 351 44.75 -14.05 -10.58
C ASN A 351 46.09 -14.59 -11.10
N ASN A 352 47.18 -14.26 -10.41
CA ASN A 352 48.48 -14.90 -10.64
C ASN A 352 48.42 -16.39 -10.30
N ALA A 353 48.71 -17.21 -11.30
CA ALA A 353 48.95 -18.64 -11.15
C ALA A 353 50.26 -18.88 -10.38
N ILE A 354 50.18 -19.68 -9.32
CA ILE A 354 51.34 -20.27 -8.65
C ILE A 354 51.69 -21.53 -9.46
N GLU A 355 52.76 -21.49 -10.25
CA GLU A 355 53.39 -22.70 -10.80
C GLU A 355 54.26 -23.36 -9.71
N ASN A 356 53.93 -24.61 -9.40
CA ASN A 356 54.85 -25.54 -8.75
C ASN A 356 55.83 -26.07 -9.81
N ASN A 357 57.14 -25.86 -9.59
CA ASN A 357 58.20 -26.83 -9.90
C ASN A 357 59.46 -26.50 -9.11
#